data_AF-A0A1C5VXL0-F1
#
_entry.id   AF-A0A1C5VXL0-F1
#
_cell.length_a   1.000
_cell.length_b   1.000
_cell.length_c   1.000
_cell.angle_alpha   90.00
_cell.angle_beta   90.00
_cell.angle_gamma   90.00
#
_symmetry.space_group_name_H-M   'P 1'
#
loop_
_entity.id
_entity.type
_entity.pdbx_description
1 polymer ?
#
loop_
_entity_poly.entity_id
_entity_poly.type
_entity_poly.pdbx_seq_one_letter_code
_entity_poly.pdbx_strand_id
1 'polypeptide(L)' 'MAKYKKKLDDDIRCPLEYGLTLFGGKWRSRIICVLFAHKKLRYSEIRKEMYNITDAVLASTLKDLIEAGLID' A
#
# COMPACT_ATOMS: atom_id res chain seq x y z
N MET A 1 -22.96 9.15 -7.46
CA MET A 1 -22.98 7.67 -7.40
C MET A 1 -22.66 7.25 -5.97
N ALA A 2 -23.53 6.46 -5.33
CA ALA A 2 -23.29 6.01 -3.96
C ALA A 2 -22.13 5.00 -3.95
N LYS A 3 -21.08 5.24 -3.16
CA LYS A 3 -20.01 4.27 -2.94
C LYS A 3 -20.59 3.06 -2.19
N TYR A 4 -20.19 1.86 -2.59
CA TYR A 4 -20.54 0.63 -1.88
C TYR A 4 -20.12 0.73 -0.41
N LYS A 5 -21.05 0.48 0.51
CA LYS A 5 -20.79 0.36 1.95
C LYS A 5 -20.94 -1.10 2.34
N LYS A 6 -19.90 -1.70 2.91
CA LYS A 6 -19.98 -3.06 3.48
C LYS A 6 -21.12 -3.10 4.51
N LYS A 7 -21.84 -4.24 4.57
CA LYS A 7 -22.92 -4.46 5.55
C LYS A 7 -22.40 -4.68 6.98
N LEU A 8 -21.14 -5.08 7.10
CA LEU A 8 -20.45 -5.39 8.36
C LEU A 8 -19.06 -4.76 8.31
N ASP A 9 -18.56 -4.31 9.45
CA ASP A 9 -17.19 -3.84 9.60
C ASP A 9 -16.19 -5.01 9.51
N ASP A 10 -14.93 -4.69 9.26
CA ASP A 10 -13.88 -5.71 9.20
C ASP A 10 -13.65 -6.31 10.61
N ASP A 11 -14.02 -7.59 10.75
CA ASP A 11 -13.86 -8.38 11.98
C ASP A 11 -12.47 -9.01 12.00
N ILE A 12 -11.48 -8.25 12.50
CA ILE A 12 -10.09 -8.70 12.63
C ILE A 12 -9.97 -9.51 13.92
N ARG A 13 -9.79 -10.82 13.79
CA ARG A 13 -9.76 -11.77 14.92
C ARG A 13 -8.35 -12.17 15.34
N CYS A 14 -7.34 -11.86 14.53
CA CYS A 14 -5.95 -12.23 14.78
C CYS A 14 -4.97 -11.13 14.32
N PRO A 15 -3.83 -10.93 15.01
CA PRO A 15 -2.77 -10.03 14.55
C PRO A 15 -2.28 -10.31 13.12
N LEU A 16 -2.35 -11.58 12.69
CA LEU A 16 -2.04 -11.95 11.31
C LEU A 16 -3.01 -11.31 10.31
N GLU A 17 -4.31 -11.31 10.61
CA GLU A 17 -5.32 -10.69 9.75
C GLU A 17 -5.11 -9.17 9.68
N TYR A 18 -4.74 -8.54 10.80
CA TYR A 18 -4.33 -7.13 10.80
C TYR A 18 -3.11 -6.88 9.90
N GLY A 19 -2.08 -7.73 9.99
CA GLY A 19 -0.94 -7.65 9.07
C GLY A 19 -1.36 -7.78 7.61
N LEU A 20 -2.25 -8.74 7.31
CA LEU A 20 -2.76 -8.94 5.96
C LEU A 20 -3.63 -7.78 5.45
N THR A 21 -4.32 -7.04 6.31
CA THR A 21 -5.06 -5.83 5.89
C THR A 21 -4.12 -4.67 5.58
N LEU A 22 -2.97 -4.59 6.27
CA LEU A 22 -1.93 -3.59 6.01
C LEU A 22 -1.13 -3.91 4.75
N PHE A 23 -0.56 -5.11 4.65
CA PHE A 23 0.28 -5.55 3.53
C PHE A 23 -0.53 -5.96 2.29
N GLY A 24 -1.82 -6.20 2.48
CA GLY A 24 -2.74 -6.67 1.45
C GLY A 24 -2.93 -5.67 0.30
N GLY A 25 -3.40 -6.22 -0.82
CA GLY A 25 -3.60 -5.46 -2.05
C GLY A 25 -2.42 -5.55 -3.02
N LYS A 26 -2.70 -5.19 -4.27
CA LYS A 26 -1.77 -5.38 -5.40
C LYS A 26 -0.47 -4.56 -5.29
N TRP A 27 -0.54 -3.40 -4.64
CA TRP A 27 0.52 -2.39 -4.72
C TRP A 27 1.34 -2.20 -3.45
N ARG A 28 0.72 -2.32 -2.25
CA ARG A 28 1.40 -2.09 -0.97
C ARG A 28 2.62 -2.99 -0.79
N SER A 29 2.42 -4.30 -0.91
CA SER A 29 3.48 -5.31 -0.82
C SER A 29 4.61 -5.07 -1.84
N ARG A 30 4.28 -4.75 -3.10
CA ARG A 30 5.29 -4.48 -4.13
C ARG A 30 6.14 -3.24 -3.82
N ILE A 31 5.52 -2.15 -3.39
CA ILE A 31 6.23 -0.92 -3.01
C ILE A 31 7.18 -1.19 -1.85
N ILE A 32 6.73 -1.91 -0.82
CA ILE A 32 7.56 -2.30 0.32
C ILE A 32 8.76 -3.13 -0.14
N CYS A 33 8.56 -4.13 -1.02
CA CYS A 33 9.66 -4.94 -1.55
C CYS A 33 10.68 -4.10 -2.33
N VAL A 34 10.24 -3.15 -3.15
CA VAL A 34 11.12 -2.25 -3.90
C VAL A 34 11.93 -1.36 -2.96
N LEU A 35 11.28 -0.76 -1.95
CA LEU A 35 11.96 0.08 -0.96
C LEU A 35 12.93 -0.74 -0.10
N PHE A 36 12.59 -1.98 0.26
CA PHE A 36 13.49 -2.86 0.99
C PHE A 36 14.76 -3.19 0.18
N ALA A 37 14.63 -3.46 -1.12
CA ALA A 37 15.76 -3.79 -1.98
C ALA A 37 16.70 -2.59 -2.23
N HIS A 38 16.15 -1.38 -2.36
CA HIS A 38 16.91 -0.18 -2.76
C HIS A 38 17.11 0.85 -1.64
N LYS A 39 16.61 0.59 -0.43
CA LYS A 39 16.61 1.43 0.79
C LYS A 39 15.84 2.74 0.65
N LYS A 40 16.32 3.69 -0.16
CA LYS A 40 15.73 5.02 -0.28
C LYS A 40 15.69 5.42 -1.75
N LEU A 41 14.48 5.61 -2.26
CA LEU A 41 14.22 5.97 -3.65
C LEU A 41 13.35 7.22 -3.69
N ARG A 42 13.60 8.10 -4.66
CA ARG A 42 12.68 9.19 -4.96
C ARG A 42 11.44 8.65 -5.67
N TYR A 43 10.37 9.41 -5.62
CA TYR A 43 9.09 9.07 -6.25
C TYR A 43 9.24 8.62 -7.73
N SER A 44 10.03 9.33 -8.53
CA SER A 44 10.25 9.02 -9.94
C SER A 44 11.01 7.70 -10.15
N GLU A 45 11.84 7.28 -9.20
CA GLU A 45 12.58 6.02 -9.24
C GLU A 45 11.66 4.87 -8.84
N ILE A 46 10.87 5.04 -7.77
CA ILE A 46 9.82 4.08 -7.39
C ILE A 46 8.86 3.85 -8.56
N ARG A 47 8.45 4.94 -9.24
CA ARG A 47 7.54 4.84 -10.39
C ARG A 47 8.15 4.07 -11.57
N LYS A 48 9.47 4.17 -11.79
CA LYS A 48 10.16 3.39 -12.83
C LYS A 48 10.20 1.90 -12.52
N GLU A 49 10.42 1.53 -11.26
CA GLU A 49 10.38 0.13 -10.82
C GLU A 49 8.96 -0.47 -10.90
N MET A 50 7.94 0.39 -10.80
CA MET A 50 6.53 0.01 -10.76
C MET A 50 5.86 0.15 -12.15
N TYR A 51 6.24 -0.68 -13.12
CA TYR A 51 5.84 -0.58 -14.54
C TYR A 51 4.33 -0.48 -14.85
N ASN A 52 3.43 -0.95 -13.97
CA ASN A 52 1.99 -1.06 -14.26
C ASN A 52 1.09 -0.29 -13.27
N ILE A 53 1.61 0.71 -12.57
CA ILE A 53 0.84 1.53 -11.62
C ILE A 53 0.57 2.92 -12.21
N THR A 54 -0.63 3.46 -11.98
CA THR A 54 -0.92 4.86 -12.33
C THR A 54 -0.34 5.79 -11.26
N ASP A 55 -0.04 7.03 -11.64
CA ASP A 55 0.52 8.03 -10.74
C ASP A 55 -0.38 8.28 -9.52
N ALA A 56 -1.70 8.41 -9.76
CA ALA A 56 -2.69 8.58 -8.70
C ALA A 56 -2.70 7.42 -7.70
N VAL A 57 -2.61 6.17 -8.16
CA VAL A 57 -2.60 4.99 -7.29
C VAL A 57 -1.27 4.85 -6.56
N LEU A 58 -0.15 5.19 -7.20
CA LEU A 58 1.16 5.19 -6.54
C LEU A 58 1.19 6.22 -5.41
N ALA A 59 0.79 7.47 -5.69
CA ALA A 59 0.75 8.54 -4.70
C ALA A 59 -0.18 8.19 -3.53
N SER A 60 -1.39 7.68 -3.80
CA SER A 60 -2.30 7.28 -2.72
C SER A 60 -1.75 6.12 -1.89
N THR A 61 -1.13 5.13 -2.54
CA THR A 61 -0.58 3.96 -1.83
C THR A 61 0.61 4.34 -0.96
N LEU A 62 1.51 5.21 -1.45
CA LEU A 62 2.62 5.71 -0.65
C LEU A 62 2.12 6.49 0.57
N LYS A 63 1.10 7.33 0.40
CA LYS A 63 0.48 8.07 1.51
C LYS A 63 -0.12 7.12 2.55
N ASP A 64 -0.89 6.12 2.14
CA ASP A 64 -1.43 5.09 3.04
C ASP A 64 -0.33 4.38 3.84
N LEU A 65 0.78 4.04 3.19
CA LEU A 65 1.91 3.34 3.82
C LEU A 65 2.65 4.23 4.85
N ILE A 66 2.77 5.54 4.58
CA ILE A 66 3.32 6.52 5.53
C ILE A 66 2.38 6.68 6.73
N GLU A 67 1.06 6.82 6.48
CA GLU A 67 0.06 6.94 7.56
C GLU A 67 -0.01 5.68 8.43
N ALA A 68 0.22 4.51 7.84
CA ALA A 68 0.35 3.25 8.56
C ALA A 68 1.70 3.07 9.29
N GLY A 69 2.65 4.00 9.14
CA GLY A 69 3.97 3.95 9.76
C GLY A 69 4.89 2.87 9.19
N LEU A 70 4.64 2.40 7.96
CA LEU A 70 5.44 1.35 7.32
C LEU A 70 6.64 1.88 6.53
N ILE A 71 6.60 3.16 6.11
CA ILE A 71 7.67 3.83 5.34
C ILE A 71 7.83 5.31 5.77
N ASP A 72 8.98 5.93 5.45
CA ASP A 72 9.28 7.38 5.63
C ASP A 72 9.58 8.12 4.31
#